data_AF-A0A8B6C270-F1
#
_entry.id   AF-A0A8B6C270-F1
#
_cell.length_a   1.000
_cell.length_b   1.000
_cell.length_c   1.000
_cell.angle_alpha   90.00
_cell.angle_beta   90.00
_cell.angle_gamma   90.00
#
_symmetry.space_group_name_H-M   'P 1'
#
loop_
_entity.id
_entity.type
_entity.pdbx_description
1 polymer ?
#
loop_
_entity_poly.entity_id
_entity_poly.type
_entity_poly.pdbx_seq_one_letter_code
_entity_poly.pdbx_strand_id
1 'polypeptide(L)'
;MALEGHYPGTWTRSVNLVTTEEKRLLLNDLDVLLCSFALQFGFAGGGIHSEPGSAAEYVCLPPDPNYVKTSGAGGGHMYGGEFQTNFFGSHANAEDVPCALCRTHQATSVIMIPGKNSCYTGWKVEYHGYLASGYYGHNVATAYVCIDNNPEYIMGGVDRHYGKLFYGVISKCGSLKCPPYIDSYPLTCVVCSK
;
A
#
# COMPACT_ATOMS: atom_id res chain seq x y z
N MET A 1 -24.59 -3.79 -26.16
CA MET A 1 -24.07 -3.02 -27.30
C MET A 1 -23.60 -1.71 -26.70
N ALA A 2 -22.33 -1.40 -26.51
CA ALA A 2 -21.11 -1.71 -27.26
C ALA A 2 -19.91 -1.56 -26.27
N LEU A 3 -18.73 -2.18 -26.36
CA LEU A 3 -18.07 -2.99 -27.37
C LEU A 3 -17.15 -4.02 -26.66
N GLU A 4 -17.01 -5.19 -27.26
CA GLU A 4 -15.89 -6.08 -27.00
C GLU A 4 -14.58 -5.39 -27.37
N GLY A 5 -13.62 -5.38 -26.45
CA GLY A 5 -12.25 -4.95 -26.66
C GLY A 5 -11.30 -6.06 -26.21
N HIS A 6 -10.85 -6.85 -27.16
CA HIS A 6 -9.84 -7.89 -27.00
C HIS A 6 -8.49 -7.22 -26.63
N TYR A 7 -8.02 -7.36 -25.39
CA TYR A 7 -6.65 -6.99 -24.98
C TYR A 7 -5.91 -8.25 -24.51
N PRO A 8 -4.86 -8.71 -25.23
CA PRO A 8 -4.00 -9.77 -24.74
C PRO A 8 -2.98 -9.15 -23.77
N GLY A 9 -3.22 -9.28 -22.48
CA GLY A 9 -2.31 -8.82 -21.45
C GLY A 9 -2.95 -8.92 -20.07
N THR A 10 -2.58 -9.95 -19.31
CA THR A 10 -2.85 -10.04 -17.87
C THR A 10 -2.16 -8.88 -17.18
N TRP A 11 -2.92 -7.86 -16.77
CA TRP A 11 -2.43 -6.75 -15.95
C TRP A 11 -2.57 -7.12 -14.47
N THR A 12 -1.46 -7.27 -13.77
CA THR A 12 -1.48 -7.33 -12.31
C THR A 12 -1.59 -5.88 -11.80
N ARG A 13 -2.76 -5.47 -11.30
CA ARG A 13 -2.90 -4.21 -10.56
C ARG A 13 -2.14 -4.36 -9.25
N SER A 14 -0.96 -3.76 -9.16
CA SER A 14 -0.29 -3.54 -7.87
C SER A 14 -0.70 -2.15 -7.39
N VAL A 15 -1.56 -2.08 -6.38
CA VAL A 15 -1.72 -0.86 -5.58
C VAL A 15 -0.44 -0.76 -4.76
N ASN A 16 0.55 -0.06 -5.29
CA ASN A 16 1.77 0.22 -4.56
C ASN A 16 1.47 1.43 -3.68
N LEU A 17 1.49 1.24 -2.36
CA LEU A 17 1.47 2.35 -1.41
C LEU A 17 2.90 2.89 -1.35
N VAL A 18 3.34 3.44 -2.48
CA VAL A 18 4.61 4.13 -2.58
C VAL A 18 4.41 5.48 -1.92
N THR A 19 5.20 5.73 -0.91
CA THR A 19 5.32 7.04 -0.28
C THR A 19 6.20 7.89 -1.19
N THR A 20 5.77 9.12 -1.43
CA THR A 20 6.44 9.98 -2.40
C THR A 20 7.72 10.53 -1.78
N GLU A 21 8.48 11.28 -2.55
CA GLU A 21 9.45 12.23 -2.02
C GLU A 21 8.98 13.59 -2.54
N GLU A 22 8.36 14.40 -1.70
CA GLU A 22 8.22 15.83 -1.97
C GLU A 22 9.59 16.53 -1.90
N LYS A 23 10.41 16.35 -2.93
CA LYS A 23 11.46 17.30 -3.30
C LYS A 23 11.44 17.58 -4.79
N ARG A 24 10.45 18.35 -5.20
CA ARG A 24 10.51 19.11 -6.44
C ARG A 24 11.49 20.27 -6.26
N LEU A 25 12.80 19.99 -6.29
CA LEU A 25 13.85 20.97 -6.61
C LEU A 25 15.13 20.20 -6.99
N LEU A 26 15.57 20.44 -8.24
CA LEU A 26 16.87 20.10 -8.85
C LEU A 26 16.95 18.79 -9.66
N LEU A 27 16.89 19.01 -10.98
CA LEU A 27 17.64 18.35 -12.03
C LEU A 27 18.88 17.54 -11.57
N ASN A 28 19.04 16.36 -12.19
CA ASN A 28 20.30 15.66 -12.48
C ASN A 28 20.94 14.70 -11.46
N ASP A 29 20.16 14.00 -10.63
CA ASP A 29 20.69 12.78 -9.99
C ASP A 29 19.84 11.56 -10.38
N LEU A 30 20.44 10.68 -11.17
CA LEU A 30 20.03 9.29 -11.35
C LEU A 30 20.12 8.61 -9.98
N ASP A 31 19.06 8.64 -9.15
CA ASP A 31 18.79 7.69 -8.05
C ASP A 31 17.50 8.03 -7.24
N VAL A 32 16.43 8.51 -7.88
CA VAL A 32 15.10 8.64 -7.23
C VAL A 32 14.13 7.62 -7.85
N LEU A 33 14.22 6.37 -7.39
CA LEU A 33 13.68 5.20 -8.08
C LEU A 33 12.70 4.39 -7.23
N LEU A 34 11.77 5.05 -6.54
CA LEU A 34 10.64 4.38 -5.87
C LEU A 34 9.39 4.32 -6.77
N CYS A 35 9.32 5.19 -7.78
CA CYS A 35 8.26 5.27 -8.76
C CYS A 35 8.83 5.85 -10.06
N SER A 36 9.32 5.01 -10.98
CA SER A 36 10.01 5.48 -12.21
C SER A 36 9.19 6.53 -12.99
N PHE A 37 7.85 6.38 -12.99
CA PHE A 37 6.90 7.40 -13.43
C PHE A 37 5.63 7.34 -12.55
N ALA A 38 5.43 8.35 -11.70
CA ALA A 38 4.17 8.55 -10.99
C ALA A 38 3.09 8.99 -11.98
N LEU A 39 2.04 8.16 -12.13
CA LEU A 39 0.89 8.49 -12.96
C LEU A 39 -0.15 9.30 -12.18
N GLN A 40 -0.30 9.01 -10.89
CA GLN A 40 -1.26 9.67 -10.02
C GLN A 40 -0.80 9.59 -8.56
N PHE A 41 -0.94 10.69 -7.83
CA PHE A 41 -0.87 10.72 -6.37
C PHE A 41 -2.29 10.73 -5.81
N GLY A 42 -2.49 10.23 -4.59
CA GLY A 42 -3.82 10.25 -3.99
C GLY A 42 -3.86 9.75 -2.56
N PHE A 43 -5.03 9.26 -2.18
CA PHE A 43 -5.36 8.89 -0.81
C PHE A 43 -5.50 7.38 -0.71
N ALA A 44 -4.75 6.76 0.20
CA ALA A 44 -5.00 5.36 0.50
C ALA A 44 -6.42 5.21 1.05
N GLY A 45 -7.07 4.10 0.74
CA GLY A 45 -8.41 3.85 1.23
C GLY A 45 -8.81 2.38 1.24
N GLY A 46 -9.97 2.13 1.82
CA GLY A 46 -10.57 0.80 1.91
C GLY A 46 -11.71 0.77 2.92
N GLY A 47 -12.14 -0.43 3.30
CA GLY A 47 -13.17 -0.59 4.33
C GLY A 47 -12.63 -0.49 5.76
N ILE A 48 -13.51 -0.14 6.71
CA ILE A 48 -13.14 0.02 8.11
C ILE A 48 -13.18 -1.30 8.88
N HIS A 49 -12.45 -1.31 9.98
CA HIS A 49 -12.28 -2.46 10.85
C HIS A 49 -13.53 -2.91 11.62
N SER A 50 -14.61 -2.12 11.62
CA SER A 50 -15.88 -2.44 12.32
C SER A 50 -16.98 -2.93 11.36
N GLU A 51 -16.70 -3.01 10.06
CA GLU A 51 -17.67 -3.40 9.03
C GLU A 51 -17.27 -4.73 8.38
N PRO A 52 -17.84 -5.88 8.81
CA PRO A 52 -17.45 -7.20 8.32
C PRO A 52 -17.75 -7.46 6.84
N GLY A 53 -18.60 -6.64 6.22
CA GLY A 53 -18.87 -6.68 4.77
C GLY A 53 -17.84 -5.90 3.93
N SER A 54 -16.87 -5.25 4.55
CA SER A 54 -15.85 -4.44 3.89
C SER A 54 -14.91 -5.24 2.99
N ALA A 55 -14.42 -4.58 1.94
CA ALA A 55 -13.34 -5.08 1.11
C ALA A 55 -12.03 -5.19 1.90
N ALA A 56 -11.30 -6.29 1.71
CA ALA A 56 -10.04 -6.56 2.42
C ALA A 56 -8.87 -5.72 1.86
N GLU A 57 -8.98 -5.29 0.61
CA GLU A 57 -7.94 -4.59 -0.13
C GLU A 57 -7.66 -3.19 0.42
N TYR A 58 -6.46 -2.72 0.14
CA TYR A 58 -6.10 -1.31 0.19
C TYR A 58 -6.09 -0.79 -1.24
N VAL A 59 -6.71 0.37 -1.47
CA VAL A 59 -6.79 0.99 -2.79
C VAL A 59 -6.18 2.38 -2.75
N CYS A 60 -5.70 2.84 -3.91
CA CYS A 60 -5.25 4.21 -4.08
C CYS A 60 -6.35 5.01 -4.79
N LEU A 61 -6.97 5.93 -4.07
CA LEU A 61 -8.06 6.78 -4.56
C LEU A 61 -7.48 8.04 -5.21
N PRO A 62 -7.96 8.43 -6.40
CA PRO A 62 -7.50 9.67 -7.02
C PRO A 62 -8.02 10.90 -6.26
N PRO A 63 -7.26 12.00 -6.19
CA PRO A 63 -7.67 13.27 -5.59
C PRO A 63 -8.80 13.97 -6.35
N ASP A 64 -9.05 13.59 -7.60
CA ASP A 64 -10.06 14.14 -8.50
C ASP A 64 -11.12 13.09 -8.90
N PRO A 65 -11.92 12.57 -7.93
CA PRO A 65 -12.93 11.57 -8.22
C PRO A 65 -14.06 12.13 -9.11
N ASN A 66 -14.48 11.31 -10.09
CA ASN A 66 -15.65 11.61 -10.91
C ASN A 66 -16.91 11.02 -10.26
N TYR A 67 -17.96 11.82 -10.13
CA TYR A 67 -19.24 11.38 -9.58
C TYR A 67 -20.33 11.36 -10.64
N VAL A 68 -21.10 10.26 -10.66
CA VAL A 68 -22.35 10.17 -11.40
C VAL A 68 -23.49 10.10 -10.38
N LYS A 69 -24.43 11.04 -10.44
CA LYS A 69 -25.57 11.06 -9.53
C LYS A 69 -26.46 9.86 -9.82
N THR A 70 -26.43 8.88 -8.92
CA THR A 70 -27.28 7.69 -8.96
C THR A 70 -28.00 7.52 -7.62
N SER A 71 -29.21 6.97 -7.65
CA SER A 71 -29.95 6.59 -6.44
C SER A 71 -29.66 5.12 -6.12
N GLY A 72 -29.41 4.78 -4.85
CA GLY A 72 -29.36 3.38 -4.39
C GLY A 72 -27.97 2.79 -4.11
N ALA A 73 -26.92 3.61 -3.97
CA ALA A 73 -25.66 3.13 -3.41
C ALA A 73 -25.81 2.97 -1.89
N GLY A 74 -25.95 1.74 -1.41
CA GLY A 74 -26.05 1.40 0.02
C GLY A 74 -25.40 0.06 0.37
N GLY A 75 -24.49 -0.42 -0.48
CA GLY A 75 -23.88 -1.74 -0.34
C GLY A 75 -22.59 -1.75 0.50
N GLY A 76 -21.62 -0.92 0.15
CA GLY A 76 -20.31 -0.89 0.81
C GLY A 76 -19.76 0.51 0.93
N HIS A 77 -18.88 0.72 1.90
CA HIS A 77 -18.28 2.00 2.22
C HIS A 77 -16.79 2.03 1.84
N MET A 78 -16.31 3.23 1.52
CA MET A 78 -14.90 3.51 1.23
C MET A 78 -14.44 4.62 2.16
N TYR A 79 -13.40 4.34 2.95
CA TYR A 79 -12.81 5.27 3.91
C TYR A 79 -11.37 5.59 3.54
N GLY A 80 -10.87 6.72 4.05
CA GLY A 80 -9.45 7.06 4.00
C GLY A 80 -8.60 6.09 4.83
N GLY A 81 -7.32 5.99 4.49
CA GLY A 81 -6.36 5.14 5.16
C GLY A 81 -5.59 5.88 6.24
N GLU A 82 -5.32 5.22 7.36
CA GLU A 82 -4.64 5.83 8.50
C GLU A 82 -3.59 4.90 9.10
N PHE A 83 -2.42 5.45 9.43
CA PHE A 83 -1.47 4.80 10.32
C PHE A 83 -1.98 4.88 11.75
N GLN A 84 -1.98 3.76 12.48
CA GLN A 84 -2.51 3.72 13.86
C GLN A 84 -1.44 3.51 14.93
N THR A 85 -0.17 3.52 14.52
CA THR A 85 0.98 3.34 15.42
C THR A 85 2.14 4.19 14.91
N ASN A 86 3.08 4.52 15.80
CA ASN A 86 4.35 5.15 15.41
C ASN A 86 5.35 4.15 14.79
N PHE A 87 4.89 2.96 14.39
CA PHE A 87 5.75 1.96 13.76
C PHE A 87 6.34 2.47 12.45
N PHE A 88 5.57 3.25 11.70
CA PHE A 88 5.95 3.84 10.42
C PHE A 88 6.59 5.23 10.57
N GLY A 89 7.04 5.61 11.77
CA GLY A 89 7.65 6.93 12.02
C GLY A 89 7.15 7.57 13.31
N SER A 90 7.95 8.46 13.89
CA SER A 90 7.67 9.06 15.20
C SER A 90 6.36 9.85 15.27
N HIS A 91 5.86 10.32 14.13
CA HIS A 91 4.64 11.11 14.01
C HIS A 91 3.56 10.41 13.18
N ALA A 92 3.74 9.13 12.81
CA ALA A 92 2.81 8.46 11.91
C ALA A 92 1.45 8.16 12.56
N ASN A 93 1.37 8.03 13.89
CA ASN A 93 0.11 7.64 14.54
C ASN A 93 -0.99 8.69 14.31
N ALA A 94 -2.13 8.20 13.81
CA ALA A 94 -3.31 8.96 13.44
C ALA A 94 -3.05 9.95 12.30
N GLU A 95 -2.05 9.69 11.45
CA GLU A 95 -1.92 10.44 10.20
C GLU A 95 -2.51 9.66 9.02
N ASP A 96 -3.04 10.42 8.07
CA ASP A 96 -3.59 9.89 6.82
C ASP A 96 -2.47 9.36 5.91
N VAL A 97 -2.75 8.25 5.24
CA VAL A 97 -1.79 7.53 4.40
C VAL A 97 -1.93 7.96 2.94
N PRO A 98 -0.90 8.60 2.34
CA PRO A 98 -0.88 8.89 0.91
C PRO A 98 -0.64 7.61 0.10
N CYS A 99 -0.89 7.68 -1.20
CA CYS A 99 -0.55 6.62 -2.12
C CYS A 99 -0.17 7.17 -3.49
N ALA A 100 0.52 6.37 -4.30
CA ALA A 100 0.81 6.70 -5.68
C ALA A 100 0.57 5.51 -6.61
N LEU A 101 -0.05 5.77 -7.76
CA LEU A 101 -0.09 4.82 -8.87
C LEU A 101 1.17 4.99 -9.73
N CYS A 102 2.01 3.97 -9.74
CA CYS A 102 3.28 4.00 -10.44
C CYS A 102 3.26 3.15 -11.70
N ARG A 103 3.93 3.65 -12.74
CA ARG A 103 4.29 2.88 -13.93
C ARG A 103 5.80 2.65 -13.93
N THR A 104 6.19 1.39 -14.01
CA THR A 104 7.59 1.01 -14.27
C THR A 104 7.79 0.73 -15.76
N HIS A 105 8.94 1.14 -16.30
CA HIS A 105 9.24 1.01 -17.73
C HIS A 105 9.81 -0.38 -18.01
N GLN A 106 9.33 -1.03 -19.07
CA GLN A 106 9.80 -2.35 -19.54
C GLN A 106 9.57 -3.53 -18.59
N ALA A 107 8.91 -3.32 -17.44
CA ALA A 107 8.52 -4.45 -16.61
C ALA A 107 7.35 -5.22 -17.24
N THR A 108 7.52 -6.52 -17.30
CA THR A 108 6.52 -7.54 -17.65
C THR A 108 5.77 -8.06 -16.43
N SER A 109 6.36 -7.95 -15.23
CA SER A 109 5.74 -8.45 -14.00
C SER A 109 6.21 -7.68 -12.76
N VAL A 110 5.35 -7.68 -11.73
CA VAL A 110 5.61 -7.08 -10.41
C VAL A 110 5.24 -8.10 -9.33
N ILE A 111 6.09 -8.26 -8.32
CA ILE A 111 5.86 -9.14 -7.18
C ILE A 111 6.22 -8.43 -5.87
N MET A 112 5.48 -8.74 -4.80
CA MET A 112 5.85 -8.39 -3.42
C MET A 112 6.37 -9.65 -2.73
N ILE A 113 7.54 -9.56 -2.09
CA ILE A 113 8.13 -10.67 -1.32
C ILE A 113 8.11 -10.28 0.16
N PRO A 114 7.22 -10.86 0.99
CA PRO A 114 7.21 -10.62 2.43
C PRO A 114 8.41 -11.30 3.11
N GLY A 115 8.96 -10.66 4.14
CA GLY A 115 10.12 -11.10 4.91
C GLY A 115 11.48 -10.89 4.23
N LYS A 116 11.53 -10.10 3.15
CA LYS A 116 12.75 -9.78 2.39
C LYS A 116 12.83 -8.27 2.17
N ASN A 117 14.05 -7.73 2.14
CA ASN A 117 14.34 -6.36 1.72
C ASN A 117 15.11 -6.29 0.38
N SER A 118 15.26 -7.44 -0.30
CA SER A 118 16.00 -7.57 -1.55
C SER A 118 15.31 -8.57 -2.47
N CYS A 119 15.34 -8.27 -3.77
CA CYS A 119 14.76 -9.12 -4.79
C CYS A 119 15.66 -10.34 -5.08
N TYR A 120 15.07 -11.40 -5.63
CA TYR A 120 15.85 -12.52 -6.16
C TYR A 120 16.67 -12.09 -7.39
N THR A 121 17.73 -12.84 -7.69
CA THR A 121 18.59 -12.58 -8.84
C THR A 121 17.78 -12.44 -10.13
N GLY A 122 18.07 -11.39 -10.92
CA GLY A 122 17.39 -11.10 -12.17
C GLY A 122 16.06 -10.32 -12.04
N TRP A 123 15.70 -9.91 -10.82
CA TRP A 123 14.63 -8.96 -10.56
C TRP A 123 15.20 -7.61 -10.13
N LYS A 124 14.55 -6.54 -10.54
CA LYS A 124 14.88 -5.18 -10.12
C LYS A 124 14.09 -4.84 -8.85
N VAL A 125 14.75 -4.23 -7.87
CA VAL A 125 14.08 -3.63 -6.70
C VAL A 125 13.39 -2.35 -7.15
N GLU A 126 12.09 -2.24 -6.89
CA GLU A 126 11.36 -0.98 -7.03
C GLU A 126 11.35 -0.24 -5.69
N TYR A 127 11.01 -0.92 -4.59
CA TYR A 127 11.16 -0.38 -3.24
C TYR A 127 11.15 -1.49 -2.19
N HIS A 128 11.51 -1.16 -0.95
CA HIS A 128 11.43 -2.08 0.18
C HIS A 128 11.07 -1.34 1.47
N GLY A 129 10.57 -2.07 2.44
CA GLY A 129 10.23 -1.52 3.75
C GLY A 129 9.61 -2.57 4.64
N TYR A 130 8.44 -2.28 5.20
CA TYR A 130 7.78 -3.11 6.20
C TYR A 130 6.42 -3.61 5.73
N LEU A 131 6.15 -4.87 6.05
CA LEU A 131 4.87 -5.49 5.77
C LEU A 131 3.81 -4.89 6.70
N ALA A 132 2.67 -4.52 6.13
CA ALA A 132 1.55 -3.94 6.86
C ALA A 132 0.24 -4.69 6.58
N SER A 133 -0.66 -4.63 7.55
CA SER A 133 -2.05 -5.11 7.47
C SER A 133 -2.91 -4.36 8.50
N GLY A 134 -4.15 -4.80 8.70
CA GLY A 134 -4.99 -4.40 9.82
C GLY A 134 -4.52 -5.02 11.14
N TYR A 135 -5.13 -4.58 12.25
CA TYR A 135 -4.87 -5.10 13.58
C TYR A 135 -5.47 -6.51 13.74
N TYR A 136 -4.69 -7.44 14.29
CA TYR A 136 -5.07 -8.85 14.43
C TYR A 136 -6.32 -9.09 15.31
N GLY A 137 -6.69 -8.13 16.17
CA GLY A 137 -7.87 -8.22 17.02
C GLY A 137 -9.17 -7.69 16.38
N HIS A 138 -9.11 -7.12 15.18
CA HIS A 138 -10.30 -6.68 14.46
C HIS A 138 -10.99 -7.84 13.74
N ASN A 139 -12.30 -7.75 13.59
CA ASN A 139 -13.15 -8.78 12.98
C ASN A 139 -13.17 -8.73 11.44
N VAL A 140 -12.34 -7.88 10.83
CA VAL A 140 -12.26 -7.68 9.38
C VAL A 140 -10.86 -8.07 8.90
N ALA A 141 -10.79 -8.99 7.94
CA ALA A 141 -9.54 -9.36 7.30
C ALA A 141 -9.04 -8.23 6.39
N THR A 142 -7.73 -8.13 6.24
CA THR A 142 -7.08 -7.16 5.35
C THR A 142 -6.03 -7.87 4.51
N ALA A 143 -5.74 -7.32 3.33
CA ALA A 143 -4.62 -7.79 2.53
C ALA A 143 -3.28 -7.46 3.21
N TYR A 144 -2.21 -8.17 2.85
CA TYR A 144 -0.86 -7.74 3.18
C TYR A 144 -0.37 -6.76 2.11
N VAL A 145 0.21 -5.64 2.55
CA VAL A 145 0.81 -4.62 1.67
C VAL A 145 2.22 -4.28 2.14
N CYS A 146 3.04 -3.81 1.21
CA CYS A 146 4.38 -3.34 1.51
C CYS A 146 4.39 -1.82 1.61
N ILE A 147 4.71 -1.31 2.79
CA ILE A 147 4.91 0.13 3.04
C ILE A 147 6.40 0.41 2.93
N ASP A 148 6.76 1.49 2.24
CA ASP A 148 8.15 1.91 2.10
C ASP A 148 8.84 2.11 3.45
N ASN A 149 10.16 1.95 3.50
CA ASN A 149 10.95 2.15 4.70
C ASN A 149 11.00 3.62 5.16
N ASN A 150 10.74 4.57 4.26
CA ASN A 150 10.58 6.00 4.54
C ASN A 150 9.15 6.46 4.17
N PRO A 151 8.15 6.10 4.98
CA PRO A 151 6.78 6.42 4.64
C PRO A 151 6.46 7.90 4.88
N GLU A 152 5.70 8.47 3.95
CA GLU A 152 5.09 9.78 4.04
C GLU A 152 3.70 9.71 4.67
N TYR A 153 3.21 10.86 5.09
CA TYR A 153 1.92 11.05 5.70
C TYR A 153 1.36 12.42 5.31
N ILE A 154 0.02 12.53 5.24
CA ILE A 154 -0.64 13.78 4.89
C ILE A 154 -0.86 14.60 6.16
N MET A 155 -0.03 15.62 6.36
CA MET A 155 -0.12 16.51 7.52
C MET A 155 -1.47 17.21 7.58
N GLY A 156 -2.17 17.04 8.70
CA GLY A 156 -3.51 17.60 8.92
C GLY A 156 -4.60 16.54 9.06
N GLY A 157 -4.28 15.27 8.81
CA GLY A 157 -5.13 14.12 9.12
C GLY A 157 -5.12 13.68 10.58
N VAL A 158 -4.66 14.54 11.52
CA VAL A 158 -4.33 14.24 12.94
C VAL A 158 -5.52 13.75 13.79
N ASP A 159 -6.71 13.66 13.20
CA ASP A 159 -7.91 13.18 13.86
C ASP A 159 -8.06 11.68 13.65
N ARG A 160 -8.29 10.93 14.74
CA ARG A 160 -8.54 9.49 14.65
C ARG A 160 -9.92 9.22 14.07
N HIS A 161 -10.02 9.09 12.75
CA HIS A 161 -11.25 8.70 12.07
C HIS A 161 -11.45 7.19 12.03
N TYR A 162 -10.40 6.42 12.36
CA TYR A 162 -10.37 4.96 12.40
C TYR A 162 -10.81 4.32 11.07
N GLY A 163 -10.30 4.87 9.97
CA GLY A 163 -10.57 4.48 8.59
C GLY A 163 -10.06 3.08 8.22
N LYS A 164 -9.44 2.96 7.04
CA LYS A 164 -8.69 1.77 6.63
C LYS A 164 -7.33 1.75 7.33
N LEU A 165 -7.17 0.87 8.32
CA LEU A 165 -6.03 0.97 9.23
C LEU A 165 -4.78 0.24 8.73
N PHE A 166 -3.63 0.83 9.02
CA PHE A 166 -2.30 0.29 8.76
C PHE A 166 -1.53 0.02 10.06
N TYR A 167 -1.18 -1.24 10.26
CA TYR A 167 -0.37 -1.76 11.35
C TYR A 167 0.80 -2.56 10.79
N GLY A 168 1.99 -2.37 11.37
CA GLY A 168 3.14 -3.21 11.07
C GLY A 168 2.88 -4.67 11.43
N VAL A 169 3.25 -5.58 10.54
CA VAL A 169 3.10 -7.02 10.75
C VAL A 169 4.31 -7.55 11.47
N ILE A 170 4.07 -8.23 12.60
CA ILE A 170 5.10 -9.00 13.30
C ILE A 170 4.95 -10.49 12.98
N SER A 171 6.07 -11.20 13.03
CA SER A 171 6.08 -12.66 12.95
C SER A 171 5.58 -13.28 14.26
N LYS A 172 4.91 -14.44 14.14
CA LYS A 172 4.47 -15.25 15.26
C LYS A 172 4.92 -16.69 15.05
N CYS A 173 5.80 -17.16 15.92
CA CYS A 173 6.37 -18.49 15.87
C CYS A 173 5.32 -19.58 16.22
N GLY A 174 5.59 -20.79 15.74
CA GLY A 174 4.69 -21.95 15.85
C GLY A 174 4.76 -22.73 14.56
N SER A 175 3.70 -22.68 13.75
CA SER A 175 3.75 -23.18 12.36
C SER A 175 4.73 -22.37 11.49
N LEU A 176 4.95 -21.10 11.83
CA LEU A 176 6.08 -20.33 11.28
C LEU A 176 7.37 -20.81 11.96
N LYS A 177 8.29 -21.31 11.15
CA LYS A 177 9.56 -21.87 11.62
C LYS A 177 10.46 -20.77 12.20
N CYS A 178 10.83 -20.92 13.46
CA CYS A 178 11.77 -20.04 14.14
C CYS A 178 12.92 -20.88 14.72
N PRO A 179 14.16 -20.79 14.18
CA PRO A 179 14.65 -19.95 13.07
C PRO A 179 14.22 -20.41 11.65
N PRO A 180 14.25 -19.54 10.61
CA PRO A 180 14.99 -18.27 10.54
C PRO A 180 14.21 -17.02 10.99
N TYR A 181 12.90 -17.12 11.21
CA TYR A 181 12.13 -16.02 11.78
C TYR A 181 12.41 -15.87 13.28
N ILE A 182 12.17 -14.67 13.81
CA ILE A 182 12.34 -14.34 15.24
C ILE A 182 10.95 -14.01 15.77
N ASP A 183 10.52 -14.60 16.88
CA ASP A 183 9.17 -14.32 17.38
C ASP A 183 8.97 -12.83 17.67
N SER A 184 7.79 -12.34 17.32
CA SER A 184 7.35 -10.97 17.60
C SER A 184 8.24 -9.89 16.98
N TYR A 185 9.02 -10.23 15.95
CA TYR A 185 9.81 -9.27 15.17
C TYR A 185 9.03 -8.76 13.95
N PRO A 186 9.14 -7.46 13.61
CA PRO A 186 8.53 -6.90 12.40
C PRO A 186 9.03 -7.58 11.13
N LEU A 187 8.11 -7.87 10.21
CA LEU A 187 8.42 -8.42 8.91
C LEU A 187 8.71 -7.30 7.91
N THR A 188 9.83 -7.42 7.21
CA THR A 188 10.14 -6.56 6.05
C THR A 188 9.36 -7.00 4.82
N CYS A 189 9.43 -6.21 3.76
CA CYS A 189 8.93 -6.56 2.44
C CYS A 189 9.73 -5.83 1.36
N VAL A 190 9.69 -6.38 0.15
CA VAL A 190 10.28 -5.76 -1.03
C VAL A 190 9.32 -5.92 -2.21
N VAL A 191 9.17 -4.88 -3.00
CA VAL A 191 8.47 -4.91 -4.28
C VAL A 191 9.50 -4.94 -5.40
N CYS A 192 9.33 -5.90 -6.29
CA CYS A 192 10.27 -6.23 -7.34
C CYS A 192 9.58 -6.21 -8.70
N SER A 193 10.31 -5.81 -9.73
CA SER A 193 9.85 -5.86 -11.12
C SER A 193 10.82 -6.64 -12.01
N LYS A 194 10.32 -7.08 -13.17
CA LYS A 194 11.11 -7.79 -14.18
C LYS A 194 10.74 -7.38 -15.58
#